data_AF-A0A2G1VGX4-F1
#
_entry.id   AF-A0A2G1VGX4-F1
#
_cell.length_a   1.000
_cell.length_b   1.000
_cell.length_c   1.000
_cell.angle_alpha   90.00
_cell.angle_beta   90.00
_cell.angle_gamma   90.00
#
_symmetry.space_group_name_H-M   'P 1'
#
loop_
_entity.id
_entity.type
_entity.pdbx_description
1 polymer ?
#
loop_
_entity_poly.entity_id
_entity_poly.type
_entity_poly.pdbx_seq_one_letter_code
_entity_poly.pdbx_strand_id
1 'polypeptide(L)'
;MSQLVFIAFQDNDNARYLAEAIMEDNPEAELQHQPAMIRIQAEKRLVINRETMEEKLGRDWDVQEMLIDVISIGGNVDEDDDHFILQWK
;
A
#
# COMPACT_ATOMS: atom_id res chain seq x y z
N MET A 1 5.41 -3.61 22.77
CA MET A 1 4.56 -4.11 21.68
C MET A 1 4.86 -3.23 20.47
N SER A 2 5.55 -3.74 19.45
CA SER A 2 5.70 -3.00 18.19
C SER A 2 4.31 -2.74 17.63
N GLN A 3 3.98 -1.48 17.35
CA GLN A 3 2.78 -1.17 16.60
C GLN A 3 3.09 -1.48 15.14
N LEU A 4 2.30 -2.36 14.52
CA LEU A 4 2.42 -2.66 13.10
C LEU A 4 1.79 -1.49 12.32
N VAL A 5 2.45 -1.02 11.27
CA VAL A 5 1.77 -0.20 10.27
C VAL A 5 0.90 -1.10 9.42
N PHE A 6 -0.24 -0.59 8.97
CA PHE A 6 -1.09 -1.34 8.04
C PHE A 6 -1.81 -0.42 7.07
N ILE A 7 -2.13 -0.99 5.91
CA ILE A 7 -3.04 -0.41 4.93
C ILE A 7 -4.05 -1.48 4.53
N ALA A 8 -5.30 -1.08 4.37
CA ALA A 8 -6.36 -1.96 3.92
C ALA A 8 -7.06 -1.35 2.70
N PHE A 9 -7.19 -2.16 1.67
CA PHE A 9 -7.86 -1.84 0.42
C PHE A 9 -9.15 -2.64 0.26
N GLN A 10 -10.08 -2.12 -0.52
CA GLN A 10 -11.22 -2.87 -1.01
C GLN A 10 -10.73 -3.93 -2.01
N ASP A 11 -11.20 -5.19 -1.89
CA ASP A 11 -10.81 -6.25 -2.83
C ASP A 11 -11.46 -6.01 -4.20
N ASN A 12 -10.72 -5.31 -5.06
CA ASN A 12 -11.03 -5.08 -6.46
C ASN A 12 -9.78 -5.31 -7.33
N ASP A 13 -9.93 -5.23 -8.64
CA ASP A 13 -8.81 -5.49 -9.56
C ASP A 13 -7.64 -4.51 -9.36
N ASN A 14 -7.90 -3.23 -9.07
CA ASN A 14 -6.85 -2.24 -8.85
C ASN A 14 -6.05 -2.50 -7.56
N ALA A 15 -6.75 -2.84 -6.47
CA ALA A 15 -6.16 -3.20 -5.19
C ALA A 15 -5.26 -4.42 -5.25
N ARG A 16 -5.49 -5.34 -6.19
CA ARG A 16 -4.58 -6.49 -6.41
C ARG A 16 -3.24 -6.03 -6.99
N TYR A 17 -3.24 -5.13 -7.97
CA TYR A 17 -2.01 -4.54 -8.50
C TYR A 17 -1.27 -3.74 -7.42
N LEU A 18 -2.00 -2.93 -6.65
CA LEU A 18 -1.46 -2.20 -5.50
C LEU A 18 -0.82 -3.17 -4.49
N ALA A 19 -1.52 -4.25 -4.13
CA ALA A 19 -1.00 -5.21 -3.17
C ALA A 19 0.28 -5.90 -3.66
N GLU A 20 0.34 -6.26 -4.94
CA GLU A 20 1.56 -6.82 -5.52
C GLU A 20 2.72 -5.81 -5.50
N ALA A 21 2.49 -4.56 -5.91
CA ALA A 21 3.51 -3.51 -5.89
C ALA A 21 4.05 -3.29 -4.47
N ILE A 22 3.15 -3.22 -3.48
CA ILE A 22 3.53 -3.04 -2.08
C ILE A 22 4.35 -4.21 -1.57
N MET A 23 4.00 -5.45 -1.94
CA MET A 23 4.75 -6.64 -1.52
C MET A 23 6.12 -6.73 -2.19
N GLU A 24 6.26 -6.22 -3.43
CA GLU A 24 7.55 -6.11 -4.12
C GLU A 24 8.45 -5.04 -3.49
N ASP A 25 7.89 -3.87 -3.17
CA ASP A 25 8.61 -2.76 -2.53
C ASP A 25 8.97 -3.06 -1.06
N ASN A 26 8.18 -3.92 -0.38
CA ASN A 26 8.33 -4.23 1.03
C ASN A 26 8.40 -5.75 1.25
N PRO A 27 9.59 -6.37 1.13
CA PRO A 27 9.74 -7.82 1.29
C PRO A 27 9.44 -8.32 2.71
N GLU A 28 9.41 -7.42 3.69
CA GLU A 28 9.03 -7.68 5.09
C GLU A 28 7.54 -7.53 5.39
N ALA A 29 6.74 -7.07 4.42
CA ALA A 29 5.31 -6.91 4.59
C ALA A 29 4.59 -8.26 4.56
N GLU A 30 3.45 -8.33 5.24
CA GLU A 30 2.57 -9.49 5.28
C GLU A 30 1.22 -9.13 4.65
N LEU A 31 0.86 -9.86 3.58
CA LEU A 31 -0.41 -9.75 2.88
C LEU A 31 -1.46 -10.68 3.52
N GLN A 32 -2.62 -10.12 3.87
CA GLN A 32 -3.76 -10.85 4.40
C GLN A 32 -5.01 -10.58 3.55
N HIS A 33 -5.55 -11.63 2.94
CA HIS A 33 -6.84 -11.57 2.25
C HIS A 33 -7.97 -11.83 3.24
N GLN A 34 -8.91 -10.89 3.34
CA GLN A 34 -10.16 -11.08 4.07
C GLN A 34 -11.35 -10.89 3.12
N PRO A 35 -12.57 -11.32 3.49
CA PRO A 35 -13.72 -11.17 2.60
C PRO A 35 -13.94 -9.69 2.22
N ALA A 36 -13.87 -9.40 0.92
CA ALA A 36 -14.01 -8.06 0.32
C ALA A 36 -12.92 -7.03 0.66
N MET A 37 -11.80 -7.44 1.27
CA MET A 37 -10.70 -6.52 1.59
C MET A 37 -9.34 -7.20 1.55
N ILE A 38 -8.33 -6.42 1.15
CA ILE A 38 -6.93 -6.82 1.15
C ILE A 38 -6.23 -5.98 2.22
N ARG A 39 -5.63 -6.61 3.22
CA ARG A 39 -4.91 -5.94 4.30
C ARG A 39 -3.42 -6.26 4.20
N ILE A 40 -2.58 -5.24 4.25
CA ILE A 40 -1.13 -5.38 4.25
C ILE A 40 -0.61 -4.75 5.54
N GLN A 41 0.29 -5.44 6.23
CA GLN A 41 0.90 -4.97 7.46
C GLN A 41 2.41 -5.14 7.46
N ALA A 42 3.13 -4.24 8.13
CA ALA A 42 4.58 -4.34 8.34
C ALA A 42 4.96 -3.80 9.71
N GLU A 43 6.15 -4.17 10.23
CA GLU A 43 6.54 -3.83 11.59
C GLU A 43 6.85 -2.35 11.83
N LYS A 44 7.36 -1.63 10.82
CA LYS A 44 7.86 -0.26 11.01
C LYS A 44 7.47 0.69 9.90
N ARG A 45 7.56 0.23 8.66
CA ARG A 45 7.40 1.06 7.47
C ARG A 45 6.73 0.25 6.36
N LEU A 46 5.82 0.89 5.64
CA LEU A 46 5.34 0.46 4.33
C LEU A 46 5.63 1.60 3.36
N VAL A 47 6.18 1.25 2.20
CA VAL A 47 6.50 2.19 1.12
C VAL A 47 5.76 1.77 -0.14
N ILE A 48 5.05 2.69 -0.76
CA ILE A 48 4.45 2.49 -2.07
C ILE A 48 5.10 3.50 -3.01
N ASN A 49 5.81 3.01 -4.02
CA ASN A 49 6.43 3.88 -5.02
C ASN A 49 5.54 4.00 -6.25
N ARG A 50 5.43 5.22 -6.78
CA ARG A 50 4.75 5.49 -8.05
C ARG A 50 5.35 4.70 -9.20
N GLU A 51 6.68 4.65 -9.27
CA GLU A 51 7.43 3.94 -10.33
C GLU A 51 7.04 2.46 -10.43
N THR A 52 6.99 1.73 -9.31
CA THR A 52 6.59 0.32 -9.26
C THR A 52 5.16 0.11 -9.77
N MET A 53 4.25 1.04 -9.46
CA MET A 53 2.88 1.01 -9.94
C MET A 53 2.77 1.32 -11.44
N GLU A 54 3.51 2.31 -11.94
CA GLU A 54 3.53 2.66 -13.37
C GLU A 54 4.08 1.51 -14.23
N GLU A 55 5.12 0.82 -13.76
CA GLU A 55 5.66 -0.36 -14.42
C GLU A 55 4.64 -1.50 -14.49
N LYS A 56 3.89 -1.74 -13.41
CA LYS A 56 2.85 -2.78 -13.36
C LYS A 56 1.62 -2.44 -14.19
N LEU A 57 1.17 -1.18 -14.14
CA LEU A 57 -0.01 -0.73 -14.86
C LEU A 57 0.27 -0.43 -16.34
N GLY A 58 1.53 -0.19 -16.71
CA GLY A 58 1.95 0.19 -18.07
C GLY A 58 1.42 1.55 -18.51
N ARG A 59 1.15 2.45 -17.56
CA ARG A 59 0.64 3.81 -17.77
C ARG A 59 1.10 4.73 -16.64
N ASP A 60 1.01 6.03 -16.87
CA ASP A 60 1.17 7.02 -15.80
C ASP A 60 0.13 6.77 -14.70
N TRP A 61 0.58 6.86 -13.45
CA TRP A 61 -0.21 6.59 -12.27
C TRP A 61 0.06 7.64 -11.21
N ASP A 62 -0.99 8.21 -10.64
CA ASP A 62 -0.89 9.16 -9.53
C ASP A 62 -1.08 8.44 -8.19
N VAL A 63 -0.24 8.75 -7.20
CA VAL A 63 -0.31 8.22 -5.83
C VAL A 63 -1.71 8.41 -5.24
N GLN A 64 -2.39 9.51 -5.57
CA GLN A 64 -3.75 9.80 -5.09
C GLN A 64 -4.80 8.83 -5.64
N GLU A 65 -4.57 8.19 -6.79
CA GLU A 65 -5.48 7.17 -7.34
C GLU A 65 -5.64 5.99 -6.37
N MET A 66 -4.57 5.66 -5.61
CA MET A 66 -4.61 4.62 -4.58
C MET A 66 -5.71 4.88 -3.55
N LEU A 67 -5.89 6.14 -3.14
CA LEU A 67 -6.77 6.52 -2.03
C LEU A 67 -8.24 6.22 -2.30
N ILE A 68 -8.62 6.02 -3.57
CA ILE A 68 -9.98 5.63 -3.97
C ILE A 68 -10.32 4.23 -3.43
N ASP A 69 -9.32 3.34 -3.39
CA ASP A 69 -9.51 1.95 -2.97
C ASP A 69 -9.15 1.71 -1.50
N VAL A 70 -8.54 2.70 -0.84
CA VAL A 70 -8.15 2.63 0.57
C VAL A 70 -9.39 2.67 1.47
N ILE A 71 -9.54 1.63 2.29
CA ILE A 71 -10.55 1.56 3.35
C ILE A 71 -10.01 2.18 4.64
N SER A 72 -8.81 1.79 5.04
CA SER A 72 -8.20 2.27 6.29
C SER A 72 -6.69 2.17 6.27
N ILE A 73 -6.05 3.07 7.02
CA ILE A 73 -4.61 3.14 7.22
C ILE A 73 -4.31 3.21 8.72
N GLY A 74 -3.19 2.62 9.12
CA GLY A 74 -2.66 2.66 10.48
C GLY A 74 -1.19 3.01 10.45
N GLY A 75 -0.84 4.20 10.94
CA GLY A 75 0.51 4.76 10.92
C GLY A 75 0.48 6.27 10.74
N ASN A 76 1.65 6.91 10.76
CA ASN A 76 1.79 8.25 10.23
C ASN A 76 1.96 8.15 8.72
N VAL A 77 1.17 8.94 8.00
CA VAL A 77 1.26 9.09 6.55
C VAL A 77 2.32 10.14 6.23
N ASP A 78 3.16 9.81 5.26
CA ASP A 78 4.05 10.73 4.56
C ASP A 78 3.77 10.53 3.07
N GLU A 79 3.10 11.50 2.47
CA GLU A 79 2.66 11.47 1.07
C GLU A 79 3.41 12.56 0.31
N ASP A 80 3.97 12.16 -0.83
CA ASP A 80 4.67 13.02 -1.78
C ASP A 80 4.23 12.63 -3.21
N ASP A 81 4.63 13.40 -4.21
CA ASP A 81 4.24 13.19 -5.62
C ASP A 81 4.74 11.84 -6.18
N ASP A 82 5.81 11.29 -5.61
CA ASP A 82 6.45 10.04 -6.07
C ASP A 82 6.19 8.83 -5.16
N HIS A 83 5.77 9.04 -3.91
CA HIS A 83 5.67 7.94 -2.95
C HIS A 83 4.62 8.17 -1.86
N PHE A 84 4.10 7.05 -1.34
CA PHE A 84 3.26 7.01 -0.16
C PHE A 84 3.92 6.14 0.90
N ILE A 85 4.22 6.69 2.07
CA ILE A 85 4.88 5.98 3.16
C ILE A 85 3.98 5.98 4.39
N LEU A 86 3.84 4.80 4.99
CA LEU A 86 3.25 4.63 6.33
C LEU A 86 4.34 4.23 7.30
N GLN A 87 4.51 4.97 8.39
CA GLN A 87 5.50 4.67 9.42
C GLN A 87 5.08 5.09 10.83
N TRP A 88 5.54 4.37 11.85
CA TRP A 88 5.47 4.81 13.25
C TRP A 88 6.76 5.55 13.62
N LYS A 89 6.64 6.80 14.09
CA LYS A 89 7.74 7.59 14.66
C LYS A 89 7.82 7.40 16.17
#